data_AF-A0A8T1TGM2-F1
#
_entry.id   AF-A0A8T1TGM2-F1
#
_cell.length_a   1.000
_cell.length_b   1.000
_cell.length_c   1.000
_cell.angle_alpha   90.00
_cell.angle_beta   90.00
_cell.angle_gamma   90.00
#
_symmetry.space_group_name_H-M   'P 1'
#
loop_
_entity.id
_entity.type
_entity.pdbx_description
1 polymer ?
#
loop_
_entity_poly.entity_id
_entity_poly.type
_entity_poly.pdbx_seq_one_letter_code
_entity_poly.pdbx_strand_id
1 'polypeptide(L)'
;YTLVLHTLHLLTLKSRPDTKWRDLLPPLEGEKPRWASLYSSLVPRPAGDVSWRLLHRAMSTGVYLARFTPIPNTCPFCGVRETLAHIYLECARLQPLFRLLLDIL
;
A
#
# COMPACT_ATOMS: atom_id res chain seq x y z
N TYR A 1 -31.06 -14.26 -3.91
CA TYR A 1 -30.50 -13.41 -2.83
C TYR A 1 -29.06 -12.99 -3.13
N THR A 2 -28.16 -13.93 -3.43
CA THR A 2 -26.72 -13.68 -3.73
C THR A 2 -26.47 -12.73 -4.90
N LEU A 3 -27.22 -12.86 -6.00
CA LEU A 3 -27.13 -11.97 -7.17
C LEU A 3 -27.41 -10.49 -6.85
N VAL A 4 -28.38 -10.23 -5.97
CA VAL A 4 -28.75 -8.87 -5.56
C VAL A 4 -27.62 -8.25 -4.74
N LEU A 5 -27.06 -9.00 -3.79
CA LEU A 5 -25.91 -8.55 -2.99
C LEU A 5 -24.68 -8.26 -3.86
N HIS A 6 -24.37 -9.14 -4.83
CA HIS A 6 -23.25 -8.93 -5.75
C HIS A 6 -23.46 -7.68 -6.62
N THR A 7 -24.68 -7.46 -7.10
CA THR A 7 -25.01 -6.29 -7.92
C THR A 7 -24.88 -5.00 -7.11
N LEU A 8 -25.43 -4.97 -5.89
CA LEU A 8 -25.30 -3.81 -4.99
C LEU A 8 -23.84 -3.54 -4.63
N HIS A 9 -23.05 -4.57 -4.35
CA HIS A 9 -21.62 -4.43 -4.07
C HIS A 9 -20.87 -3.86 -5.28
N LEU A 10 -21.08 -4.41 -6.48
CA LEU A 10 -20.48 -3.89 -7.71
C LEU A 10 -20.82 -2.42 -7.96
N LEU A 11 -22.07 -2.02 -7.71
CA LEU A 11 -22.48 -0.62 -7.82
C LEU A 11 -21.72 0.29 -6.85
N THR A 12 -21.46 -0.17 -5.62
CA THR A 12 -20.64 0.58 -4.65
C THR A 12 -19.16 0.69 -5.02
N LEU A 13 -18.67 -0.21 -5.88
CA LEU A 13 -17.29 -0.23 -6.37
C LEU A 13 -17.09 0.62 -7.63
N LYS A 14 -18.15 0.88 -8.43
CA LYS A 14 -18.04 1.52 -9.75
C LYS A 14 -17.39 2.93 -9.72
N SER A 15 -17.57 3.67 -8.63
CA SER A 15 -16.99 5.01 -8.43
C SER A 15 -15.69 5.01 -7.62
N ARG A 16 -15.22 3.84 -7.19
CA ARG A 16 -14.00 3.73 -6.38
C ARG A 16 -12.78 3.58 -7.29
N PRO A 17 -11.63 4.17 -6.90
CA PRO A 17 -10.38 3.84 -7.56
C PRO A 17 -10.10 2.34 -7.39
N ASP A 18 -9.56 1.73 -8.44
CA ASP A 18 -9.14 0.32 -8.47
C ASP A 18 -7.99 -0.01 -7.50
N THR A 19 -7.28 1.01 -7.02
CA THR A 19 -6.24 0.93 -6.00
C THR A 19 -6.27 2.14 -5.06
N LYS A 20 -6.00 1.90 -3.77
CA LYS A 20 -5.81 2.97 -2.77
C LYS A 20 -4.48 3.74 -2.94
N TRP A 21 -3.63 3.27 -3.86
CA TRP A 21 -2.32 3.85 -4.17
C TRP A 21 -2.34 4.80 -5.35
N ARG A 22 -3.49 5.00 -6.01
CA ARG A 22 -3.60 5.72 -7.28
C ARG A 22 -3.07 7.15 -7.21
N ASP A 23 -3.23 7.80 -6.07
CA ASP A 23 -2.76 9.17 -5.83
C ASP A 23 -1.23 9.26 -5.62
N LEU A 24 -0.59 8.17 -5.22
CA LEU A 24 0.84 8.11 -4.89
C LEU A 24 1.67 7.45 -5.99
N LEU A 25 1.08 6.47 -6.67
CA LEU A 25 1.67 5.69 -7.76
C LEU A 25 0.71 5.76 -8.95
N PRO A 26 0.66 6.89 -9.68
CA PRO A 26 -0.16 7.01 -10.85
C PRO A 26 0.31 5.99 -11.91
N PRO A 27 -0.58 5.16 -12.45
CA PRO A 27 -0.21 4.21 -13.50
C PRO A 27 0.19 4.95 -14.77
N LEU A 28 1.05 4.32 -15.58
CA LEU A 28 1.22 4.74 -16.96
C LEU A 28 -0.12 4.61 -17.69
N GLU A 29 -0.32 5.42 -18.73
CA GLU A 29 -1.59 5.46 -19.46
C GLU A 29 -1.96 4.06 -19.98
N GLY A 30 -3.16 3.59 -19.61
CA GLY A 30 -3.65 2.25 -19.98
C GLY A 30 -3.23 1.11 -19.05
N GLU A 31 -2.33 1.33 -18.09
CA GLU A 31 -1.96 0.28 -17.14
C GLU A 31 -3.01 0.05 -16.06
N LYS A 32 -3.22 -1.23 -15.76
CA LYS A 32 -4.08 -1.70 -14.67
C LYS A 32 -3.23 -2.44 -13.64
N PRO A 33 -3.57 -2.34 -12.34
CA PRO A 33 -2.83 -3.04 -11.32
C PRO A 33 -2.93 -4.56 -11.49
N ARG A 34 -1.80 -5.25 -11.40
CA ARG A 34 -1.70 -6.71 -11.59
C ARG A 34 -1.68 -7.43 -10.24
N TRP A 35 -2.82 -7.47 -9.56
CA TRP A 35 -2.90 -8.07 -8.22
C TRP A 35 -2.66 -9.57 -8.16
N ALA A 36 -2.95 -10.30 -9.25
CA ALA A 36 -2.84 -11.76 -9.29
C ALA A 36 -1.42 -12.25 -8.99
N SER A 37 -0.38 -11.47 -9.29
CA SER A 37 1.01 -11.83 -8.97
C SER A 37 1.28 -11.85 -7.47
N LEU A 38 0.56 -11.04 -6.69
CA LEU A 38 0.74 -10.91 -5.24
C LEU A 38 0.03 -12.01 -4.43
N TYR A 39 -0.90 -12.73 -5.06
CA TYR A 39 -1.72 -13.77 -4.42
C TYR A 39 -1.58 -15.14 -5.11
N SER A 40 -0.50 -15.36 -5.84
CA SER A 40 -0.20 -16.66 -6.45
C SER A 40 -0.06 -17.76 -5.38
N SER A 41 -0.40 -19.01 -5.73
CA SER A 41 -0.18 -20.18 -4.86
C SER A 41 1.29 -20.39 -4.48
N LEU A 42 2.20 -19.77 -5.24
CA LEU A 42 3.64 -19.77 -4.98
C LEU A 42 4.06 -18.77 -3.90
N VAL A 43 3.17 -17.86 -3.48
CA VAL A 43 3.46 -16.87 -2.44
C VAL A 43 3.24 -17.52 -1.07
N PRO A 44 4.27 -17.60 -0.20
CA PRO A 44 4.11 -18.11 1.15
C PRO A 44 3.06 -17.30 1.92
N ARG A 45 2.28 -17.96 2.79
CA ARG A 45 1.19 -17.30 3.56
C ARG A 45 1.62 -16.00 4.27
N PRO A 46 2.80 -15.92 4.94
CA PRO A 46 3.22 -14.66 5.56
C PRO A 46 3.45 -13.53 4.56
N ALA A 47 4.02 -13.84 3.40
CA ALA A 47 4.24 -12.87 2.33
C ALA A 47 2.91 -12.40 1.71
N GLY A 48 1.93 -13.30 1.63
CA GLY A 48 0.56 -12.98 1.21
C GLY A 48 -0.13 -12.00 2.18
N ASP A 49 0.01 -12.21 3.50
CA ASP A 49 -0.54 -11.28 4.51
C ASP A 49 0.10 -9.89 4.41
N VAL A 50 1.43 -9.82 4.29
CA VAL A 50 2.13 -8.54 4.08
C VAL A 50 1.66 -7.85 2.81
N SER A 51 1.56 -8.59 1.71
CA SER A 51 1.07 -8.06 0.42
C SER A 51 -0.36 -7.53 0.56
N TRP A 52 -1.24 -8.26 1.24
CA TRP A 52 -2.61 -7.83 1.49
C TRP A 52 -2.65 -6.52 2.28
N ARG A 53 -1.88 -6.42 3.37
CA ARG A 53 -1.83 -5.22 4.20
C ARG A 53 -1.28 -4.03 3.45
N LEU A 54 -0.23 -4.21 2.64
CA LEU A 54 0.33 -3.16 1.80
C LEU A 54 -0.73 -2.65 0.80
N LEU A 55 -1.35 -3.56 0.05
CA LEU A 55 -2.39 -3.23 -0.93
C LEU A 55 -3.55 -2.41 -0.34
N HIS A 56 -3.97 -2.78 0.86
CA HIS A 56 -5.12 -2.15 1.51
C HIS A 56 -4.77 -0.93 2.37
N ARG A 57 -3.49 -0.50 2.37
CA ARG A 57 -2.96 0.56 3.24
C ARG A 57 -3.26 0.28 4.73
N ALA A 58 -3.12 -0.99 5.12
CA ALA A 58 -3.43 -1.54 6.44
C ALA A 58 -2.15 -1.99 7.19
N MET A 59 -1.08 -1.21 7.09
CA MET A 59 0.15 -1.44 7.85
C MET A 59 0.21 -0.52 9.07
N SER A 60 0.78 -1.03 10.16
CA SER A 60 1.05 -0.23 11.35
C SER A 60 2.13 0.82 11.04
N THR A 61 1.81 2.08 11.29
CA THR A 61 2.74 3.21 11.19
C THR A 61 2.90 3.87 12.55
N GLY A 62 3.95 4.67 12.76
CA GLY A 62 4.16 5.46 13.97
C GLY A 62 2.97 6.38 14.24
N VAL A 63 2.36 6.97 13.20
CA VAL A 63 1.10 7.73 13.32
C VAL A 63 -0.07 6.87 13.81
N TYR A 64 -0.15 5.61 13.39
CA TYR A 64 -1.19 4.69 13.85
C TYR A 64 -0.95 4.25 15.30
N LEU A 65 0.28 3.88 15.63
CA LEU A 65 0.66 3.40 16.96
C LEU A 65 0.59 4.50 18.02
N ALA A 66 0.96 5.74 17.69
CA ALA A 66 0.86 6.91 18.56
C ALA A 66 -0.59 7.25 19.00
N ARG A 67 -1.61 6.60 18.41
CA ARG A 67 -3.01 6.70 18.88
C ARG A 67 -3.26 5.89 20.14
N PHE A 68 -2.45 4.86 20.38
CA PHE A 68 -2.64 3.89 21.46
C PHE A 68 -1.53 3.97 22.51
N THR A 69 -0.39 4.56 22.18
CA THR A 69 0.80 4.62 23.06
C THR A 69 1.47 6.01 22.97
N PRO A 70 2.20 6.44 24.02
CA PRO A 70 2.87 7.75 24.06
C PRO A 70 4.19 7.74 23.28
N ILE A 71 4.15 7.26 22.03
CA ILE A 71 5.31 7.22 21.15
C ILE A 71 5.24 8.36 20.13
N PRO A 72 6.38 8.85 19.62
CA PRO A 72 6.37 9.86 18.58
C PRO A 72 5.70 9.35 17.30
N ASN A 73 4.92 10.20 16.65
CA ASN A 73 4.29 9.91 15.35
C ASN A 73 5.19 10.26 14.15
N THR A 74 6.47 10.51 14.42
CA THR A 74 7.49 10.94 13.45
C THR A 74 8.41 9.79 13.10
N CYS A 75 8.88 9.79 11.86
CA CYS A 75 9.85 8.84 11.34
C CYS A 75 11.16 8.95 12.13
N PRO A 76 11.71 7.85 12.64
CA PRO A 76 12.94 7.86 13.42
C PRO A 76 14.18 8.22 12.59
N PHE A 77 14.06 8.23 11.26
CA PHE A 77 15.20 8.49 10.36
C PHE A 77 15.30 9.94 9.88
N CYS A 78 14.17 10.63 9.72
CA CYS A 78 14.17 11.99 9.16
C CYS A 78 13.25 12.98 9.92
N GLY A 79 12.56 12.54 10.98
CA GLY A 79 11.72 13.41 11.81
C GLY A 79 10.39 13.85 11.20
N VAL A 80 10.12 13.54 9.92
CA VAL A 80 8.84 13.84 9.27
C VAL A 80 7.74 12.91 9.80
N ARG A 81 6.48 13.34 9.77
CA ARG A 81 5.32 12.52 10.17
C ARG A 81 5.30 11.17 9.45
N GLU A 82 5.26 10.07 10.21
CA GLU A 82 5.38 8.71 9.69
C GLU A 82 4.06 8.19 9.12
N THR A 83 3.73 8.60 7.90
CA THR A 83 2.59 8.07 7.13
C THR A 83 3.00 6.88 6.27
N LEU A 84 2.03 6.11 5.75
CA LEU A 84 2.32 5.02 4.82
C LEU A 84 3.08 5.46 3.56
N ALA A 85 2.77 6.64 3.02
CA ALA A 85 3.50 7.17 1.87
C ALA A 85 4.95 7.45 2.25
N HIS A 86 5.15 8.02 3.44
CA HIS A 86 6.48 8.35 3.94
C HIS A 86 7.38 7.12 4.07
N ILE A 87 6.94 6.08 4.80
CA ILE A 87 7.78 4.89 5.04
C ILE A 87 8.09 4.06 3.80
N TYR A 88 7.27 4.11 2.75
CA TYR A 88 7.45 3.28 1.56
C TYR A 88 7.93 4.02 0.31
N LEU A 89 7.73 5.34 0.21
CA LEU A 89 7.95 6.08 -1.03
C LEU A 89 8.76 7.38 -0.83
N GLU A 90 8.56 8.11 0.27
CA GLU A 90 9.06 9.50 0.37
C GLU A 90 10.27 9.66 1.29
N CYS A 91 10.51 8.72 2.22
CA CYS A 91 11.57 8.88 3.21
C CYS A 91 12.95 8.96 2.54
N ALA A 92 13.75 9.96 2.94
CA ALA A 92 15.10 10.18 2.42
C ALA A 92 16.01 8.94 2.57
N ARG A 93 15.76 8.10 3.59
CA ARG A 93 16.48 6.84 3.81
C ARG A 93 16.29 5.82 2.68
N LEU A 94 15.21 5.92 1.90
CA LEU A 94 14.92 5.00 0.80
C LEU A 94 15.68 5.35 -0.48
N GLN A 95 16.22 6.57 -0.58
CA GLN A 95 16.89 7.05 -1.80
C GLN A 95 18.03 6.13 -2.28
N PRO A 96 18.92 5.60 -1.42
CA PRO A 96 19.95 4.66 -1.86
C PRO A 96 19.37 3.35 -2.41
N LEU A 97 18.28 2.85 -1.82
CA LEU A 97 17.60 1.64 -2.29
C LEU A 97 16.97 1.87 -3.67
N PHE A 98 16.29 3.00 -3.88
CA PHE A 98 15.69 3.30 -5.17
C PHE A 98 16.71 3.49 -6.27
N ARG A 99 17.86 4.11 -5.99
CA ARG A 99 18.97 4.17 -6.95
C ARG A 99 19.43 2.77 -7.34
N LEU A 100 19.68 1.90 -6.37
CA LEU A 100 20.08 0.51 -6.63
C LEU A 100 19.03 -0.26 -7.45
N LEU A 101 17.74 -0.07 -7.18
CA LEU A 101 16.68 -0.72 -7.95
C LEU A 101 16.59 -0.19 -9.38
N LEU A 102 16.81 1.11 -9.60
CA LEU A 102 16.84 1.72 -10.93
C LEU A 102 18.08 1.29 -11.73
N ASP A 103 19.20 0.99 -11.08
CA ASP A 103 20.41 0.51 -11.76
C ASP A 103 20.29 -0.97 -12.20
N ILE A 104 19.32 -1.72 -11.67
CA ILE A 104 19.09 -3.15 -11.97
C ILE A 104 18.00 -3.35 -13.05
N LEU A 105 17.16 -2.33 -13.28
CA LEU A 105 16.04 -2.35 -14.23
C LEU A 105 16.44 -1.73 -15.57
#